data_AF-A0A7K1T7C1-F1
#
_entry.id   AF-A0A7K1T7C1-F1
#
_cell.length_a   1.000
_cell.length_b   1.000
_cell.length_c   1.000
_cell.angle_alpha   90.00
_cell.angle_beta   90.00
_cell.angle_gamma   90.00
#
_symmetry.space_group_name_H-M   'P 1'
#
loop_
_entity.id
_entity.type
_entity.pdbx_description
1 polymer ?
#
loop_
_entity_poly.entity_id
_entity_poly.type
_entity_poly.pdbx_seq_one_letter_code
_entity_poly.pdbx_strand_id
1 'polypeptide(L)'
;MRAEEGGDVLILSDKVVCIGCTERTQPGAIEFVAANLFKKGFEAVYAFEMERGRNAMHLDGMLTMVDRDAFLFNPFLSGNVNVYKLTPASDGVRTQPVGSDWSKVLADALGESSVRLIPVGNGDEIQGFWEMWNLGGNVLTLAPGLVVCYDRNKITLDLLDKAGIEVRTFEGAELSRGRGGARCMSMPIIREAL
;
A
#
# COMPACT_ATOMS: atom_id res chain seq x y z
N MET A 1 19.02 11.78 10.46
CA MET A 1 17.71 12.35 10.07
C MET A 1 16.70 11.22 10.20
N ARG A 2 15.46 11.48 10.63
CA ARG A 2 14.36 10.51 10.66
C ARG A 2 13.21 11.16 9.89
N ALA A 3 13.08 10.86 8.60
CA ALA A 3 11.98 11.34 7.77
C ALA A 3 10.98 10.19 7.55
N GLU A 4 9.69 10.52 7.58
CA GLU A 4 8.57 9.63 7.32
C GLU A 4 7.40 10.46 6.76
N GLU A 5 6.66 9.88 5.82
CA GLU A 5 5.46 10.47 5.24
C GLU A 5 4.32 9.43 5.20
N GLY A 6 3.09 9.84 5.55
CA GLY A 6 1.97 8.91 5.74
C GLY A 6 1.52 8.13 4.50
N GLY A 7 1.93 8.52 3.29
CA GLY A 7 1.73 7.74 2.07
C GLY A 7 2.43 6.38 2.13
N ASP A 8 3.48 6.25 2.94
CA ASP A 8 4.18 4.98 3.14
C ASP A 8 3.51 4.06 4.16
N VAL A 9 2.54 4.53 4.93
CA VAL A 9 1.91 3.75 6.00
C VAL A 9 0.63 3.10 5.52
N LEU A 10 0.57 1.77 5.57
CA LEU A 10 -0.59 0.96 5.23
C LEU A 10 -0.95 0.04 6.40
N ILE A 11 -2.03 0.34 7.11
CA ILE A 11 -2.53 -0.47 8.23
C ILE A 11 -3.32 -1.65 7.66
N LEU A 12 -2.85 -2.88 7.88
CA LEU A 12 -3.51 -4.09 7.39
C LEU A 12 -4.55 -4.64 8.39
N SER A 13 -4.26 -4.52 9.69
CA SER A 13 -5.15 -4.95 10.77
C SER A 13 -4.91 -4.13 12.05
N ASP A 14 -5.61 -4.46 13.13
CA ASP A 14 -5.34 -3.92 14.47
C ASP A 14 -4.00 -4.41 15.05
N LYS A 15 -3.35 -5.38 14.39
CA LYS A 15 -2.07 -5.98 14.82
C LYS A 15 -0.91 -5.74 13.86
N VAL A 16 -1.17 -5.45 12.58
CA VAL A 16 -0.14 -5.47 11.54
C VAL A 16 -0.19 -4.22 10.65
N VAL A 17 1.00 -3.68 10.38
CA VAL A 17 1.21 -2.51 9.51
C VAL A 17 2.28 -2.82 8.47
N CYS A 18 2.07 -2.39 7.22
CA CYS A 18 3.10 -2.28 6.20
C CYS A 18 3.62 -0.84 6.14
N ILE A 19 4.93 -0.66 6.04
CA ILE A 19 5.56 0.65 5.88
C ILE A 19 6.53 0.64 4.69
N GLY A 20 6.37 1.57 3.75
CA GLY A 20 7.33 1.78 2.67
C GLY A 20 8.66 2.34 3.19
N CYS A 21 9.77 1.72 2.82
CA CYS A 21 11.10 2.30 2.93
C CYS A 21 11.49 2.87 1.57
N THR A 22 11.28 4.18 1.41
CA THR A 22 11.28 4.88 0.12
C THR A 22 12.27 6.06 0.10
N GLU A 23 12.17 6.93 -0.90
CA GLU A 23 12.87 8.22 -0.91
C GLU A 23 12.44 9.14 0.24
N ARG A 24 11.21 8.98 0.76
CA ARG A 24 10.60 9.86 1.78
C ARG A 24 10.60 9.28 3.19
N THR A 25 10.60 7.95 3.31
CA THR A 25 10.58 7.27 4.60
C THR A 25 11.85 6.46 4.83
N GLN A 26 12.58 6.77 5.91
CA GLN A 26 13.89 6.20 6.20
C GLN A 26 13.81 5.01 7.19
N PRO A 27 14.71 4.01 7.10
CA PRO A 27 14.70 2.84 7.99
C PRO A 27 14.65 3.18 9.48
N GLY A 28 15.45 4.13 9.94
CA GLY A 28 15.45 4.56 11.35
C GLY A 28 14.17 5.27 11.80
N ALA A 29 13.36 5.79 10.89
CA ALA A 29 12.01 6.28 11.20
C ALA A 29 11.02 5.12 11.33
N ILE A 30 11.13 4.11 10.46
CA ILE A 30 10.33 2.87 10.54
C ILE A 30 10.54 2.16 11.87
N GLU A 31 11.80 1.97 12.30
CA GLU A 31 12.13 1.35 13.59
C GLU A 31 11.52 2.14 14.77
N PHE A 32 11.60 3.47 14.70
CA PHE A 32 11.03 4.35 15.72
C PHE A 32 9.50 4.25 15.78
N VAL A 33 8.83 4.24 14.63
CA VAL A 33 7.36 4.07 14.55
C VAL A 33 6.97 2.69 15.05
N ALA A 34 7.64 1.63 14.60
CA ALA A 34 7.38 0.26 15.01
C ALA A 34 7.49 0.08 16.53
N ALA A 35 8.56 0.59 17.16
CA ALA A 35 8.72 0.53 18.62
C ALA A 35 7.56 1.19 19.38
N ASN A 36 6.97 2.25 18.83
CA ASN A 36 5.82 2.92 19.43
C ASN A 36 4.49 2.20 19.16
N LEU A 37 4.32 1.60 17.97
CA LEU A 37 3.16 0.76 17.64
C LEU A 37 3.11 -0.48 18.54
N PHE A 38 4.26 -1.12 18.81
CA PHE A 38 4.34 -2.29 19.69
C PHE A 38 3.91 -1.99 21.12
N LYS A 39 4.22 -0.80 21.65
CA LYS A 39 3.69 -0.33 22.96
C LYS A 39 2.17 -0.17 22.97
N LYS A 40 1.54 -0.05 21.80
CA LYS A 40 0.09 0.06 21.61
C LYS A 40 -0.58 -1.27 21.26
N GLY A 41 0.17 -2.38 21.28
CA GLY A 41 -0.39 -3.73 21.07
C GLY A 41 -0.37 -4.23 19.63
N PHE A 42 0.32 -3.55 18.71
CA PHE A 42 0.67 -4.12 17.41
C PHE A 42 1.72 -5.23 17.58
N GLU A 43 1.72 -6.20 16.68
CA GLU A 43 2.54 -7.41 16.78
C GLU A 43 3.64 -7.47 15.71
N ALA A 44 3.40 -6.85 14.55
CA ALA A 44 4.37 -6.84 13.46
C ALA A 44 4.29 -5.56 12.61
N VAL A 45 5.45 -5.14 12.12
CA VAL A 45 5.58 -4.15 11.03
C VAL A 45 6.34 -4.79 9.89
N TYR A 46 5.83 -4.69 8.66
CA TYR A 46 6.49 -5.16 7.45
C TYR A 46 7.03 -3.97 6.66
N ALA A 47 8.35 -3.82 6.61
CA ALA A 47 9.01 -2.75 5.88
C ALA A 47 9.27 -3.19 4.43
N PHE A 48 8.71 -2.49 3.46
CA PHE A 48 8.88 -2.73 2.03
C PHE A 48 10.01 -1.83 1.51
N GLU A 49 11.20 -2.39 1.36
CA GLU A 49 12.34 -1.67 0.76
C GLU A 49 12.16 -1.60 -0.75
N MET A 50 12.04 -0.37 -1.24
CA MET A 50 11.82 -0.09 -2.65
C MET A 50 13.00 0.70 -3.20
N GLU A 51 13.27 0.53 -4.50
CA GLU A 51 14.29 1.33 -5.17
C GLU A 51 13.97 2.82 -5.07
N ARG A 52 14.98 3.61 -4.70
CA ARG A 52 14.82 5.05 -4.54
C ARG A 52 14.78 5.71 -5.90
N GLY A 53 13.72 6.46 -6.18
CA GLY A 53 13.58 7.22 -7.41
C GLY A 53 12.23 7.92 -7.51
N ARG A 54 12.14 8.87 -8.45
CA ARG A 54 10.99 9.79 -8.56
C ARG A 54 9.67 9.13 -8.99
N ASN A 55 9.72 7.88 -9.47
CA ASN A 55 8.54 7.23 -10.04
C ASN A 55 7.65 6.57 -8.96
N ALA A 56 8.20 6.30 -7.77
CA ALA A 56 7.46 5.73 -6.64
C ALA A 56 7.84 6.49 -5.36
N MET A 57 7.10 7.58 -5.07
CA MET A 57 7.35 8.42 -3.89
C MET A 57 6.94 7.72 -2.58
N HIS A 58 5.86 6.95 -2.63
CA HIS A 58 5.23 6.31 -1.48
C HIS A 58 4.71 4.90 -1.81
N LEU A 59 4.58 4.05 -0.79
CA LEU A 59 4.01 2.71 -0.89
C LEU A 59 2.58 2.72 -1.46
N ASP A 60 1.75 3.71 -1.11
CA ASP A 60 0.35 3.76 -1.51
C ASP A 60 0.07 4.12 -2.99
N GLY A 61 1.09 4.54 -3.73
CA GLY A 61 1.05 4.61 -5.19
C GLY A 61 1.33 3.26 -5.86
N MET A 62 1.84 2.30 -5.08
CA MET A 62 2.37 1.03 -5.56
C MET A 62 1.60 -0.17 -5.04
N LEU A 63 1.03 -0.09 -3.84
CA LEU A 63 0.26 -1.14 -3.20
C LEU A 63 -0.82 -0.56 -2.30
N THR A 64 -2.07 -0.94 -2.55
CA THR A 64 -3.23 -0.51 -1.76
C THR A 64 -4.13 -1.71 -1.46
N MET A 65 -4.52 -1.89 -0.19
CA MET A 65 -5.49 -2.91 0.22
C MET A 65 -6.92 -2.45 -0.10
N VAL A 66 -7.63 -3.19 -0.95
CA VAL A 66 -8.96 -2.83 -1.47
C VAL A 66 -10.08 -3.72 -0.92
N ASP A 67 -9.72 -4.86 -0.31
CA ASP A 67 -10.63 -5.78 0.38
C ASP A 67 -9.87 -6.55 1.46
N ARG A 68 -10.55 -7.46 2.19
CA ARG A 68 -9.96 -8.29 3.25
C ARG A 68 -8.75 -9.10 2.77
N ASP A 69 -8.79 -9.60 1.54
CA ASP A 69 -7.77 -10.45 0.94
C ASP A 69 -7.23 -9.89 -0.39
N ALA A 70 -7.61 -8.67 -0.78
CA ALA A 70 -7.28 -8.13 -2.10
C ALA A 70 -6.47 -6.84 -2.06
N PHE A 71 -5.49 -6.79 -2.95
CA PHE A 71 -4.63 -5.64 -3.15
C PHE A 71 -4.64 -5.20 -4.60
N LEU A 72 -4.79 -3.90 -4.80
CA LEU A 72 -4.46 -3.23 -6.05
C LEU A 72 -2.98 -2.90 -6.02
N PHE A 73 -2.22 -3.40 -6.99
CA PHE A 73 -0.79 -3.18 -7.06
C PHE A 73 -0.36 -2.64 -8.41
N ASN A 74 0.70 -1.87 -8.38
CA ASN A 74 1.33 -1.34 -9.55
C ASN A 74 2.33 -2.36 -10.11
N PRO A 75 2.30 -2.72 -11.40
CA PRO A 75 3.24 -3.67 -11.98
C PRO A 75 4.71 -3.32 -11.74
N PHE A 76 5.07 -2.04 -11.60
CA PHE A 76 6.45 -1.64 -11.28
C PHE A 76 6.90 -2.02 -9.86
N LEU A 77 5.99 -2.47 -8.98
CA LEU A 77 6.33 -3.06 -7.70
C LEU A 77 6.99 -4.44 -7.87
N SER A 78 6.93 -5.05 -9.06
CA SER A 78 7.49 -6.39 -9.32
C SER A 78 9.02 -6.42 -9.48
N GLY A 79 9.74 -5.36 -9.11
CA GLY A 79 11.21 -5.36 -8.99
C GLY A 79 11.71 -6.04 -7.71
N ASN A 80 13.00 -5.88 -7.39
CA ASN A 80 13.61 -6.38 -6.14
C ASN A 80 13.09 -5.61 -4.92
N VAL A 81 11.85 -5.85 -4.51
CA VAL A 81 11.33 -5.38 -3.23
C VAL A 81 11.82 -6.34 -2.16
N ASN A 82 12.72 -5.88 -1.30
CA ASN A 82 13.07 -6.66 -0.11
C ASN A 82 12.08 -6.33 0.99
N VAL A 83 11.49 -7.35 1.60
CA VAL A 83 10.61 -7.15 2.74
C VAL A 83 11.31 -7.57 4.03
N TYR A 84 11.22 -6.71 5.04
CA TYR A 84 11.74 -6.95 6.38
C TYR A 84 10.60 -6.98 7.38
N LYS A 85 10.54 -8.02 8.20
CA LYS A 85 9.60 -8.10 9.33
C LYS A 85 10.27 -7.55 10.59
N LEU A 86 9.64 -6.57 11.19
CA LEU A 86 9.99 -6.02 12.49
C LEU A 86 9.03 -6.59 13.53
N THR A 87 9.58 -7.04 14.66
CA THR A 87 8.82 -7.54 15.83
C THR A 87 9.32 -6.90 17.12
N PRO A 88 8.52 -6.91 18.21
CA PRO A 88 8.97 -6.41 19.51
C PRO A 88 10.21 -7.16 20.02
N ALA A 89 11.17 -6.43 20.58
CA ALA A 89 12.33 -6.99 21.25
C ALA A 89 12.52 -6.35 22.64
N SER A 90 13.35 -6.95 23.49
CA SER A 90 13.64 -6.44 24.84
C SER A 90 14.28 -5.04 24.83
N ASP A 91 15.00 -4.70 23.77
CA ASP A 91 15.66 -3.40 23.58
C ASP A 91 15.32 -2.80 22.21
N GLY A 92 14.03 -2.55 21.98
CA GLY A 92 13.52 -1.92 20.75
C GLY A 92 12.83 -2.90 19.81
N VAL A 93 13.36 -3.05 18.59
CA VAL A 93 12.76 -3.86 17.54
C VAL A 93 13.74 -4.90 17.02
N ARG A 94 13.24 -6.09 16.71
CA ARG A 94 13.99 -7.12 16.01
C ARG A 94 13.61 -7.09 14.54
N THR A 95 14.60 -6.92 13.67
CA THR A 95 14.40 -6.89 12.21
C THR A 95 14.92 -8.19 11.60
N GLN A 96 14.11 -8.83 10.74
CA GLN A 96 14.50 -10.01 9.98
C GLN A 96 14.07 -9.87 8.51
N PRO A 97 14.93 -10.22 7.53
CA PRO A 97 14.49 -10.31 6.15
C PRO A 97 13.50 -11.47 6.00
N VAL A 98 12.40 -11.25 5.28
CA VAL A 98 11.38 -12.28 5.00
C VAL A 98 11.28 -12.63 3.50
N GLY A 99 12.15 -12.03 2.68
CA GLY A 99 12.30 -12.33 1.26
C GLY A 99 11.66 -11.28 0.35
N SER A 100 11.63 -11.59 -0.95
CA SER A 100 11.13 -10.71 -2.02
C SER A 100 9.81 -11.15 -2.62
N ASP A 101 9.29 -12.31 -2.23
CA ASP A 101 7.93 -12.74 -2.58
C ASP A 101 6.92 -12.03 -1.67
N TRP A 102 6.71 -10.75 -1.95
CA TRP A 102 5.85 -9.89 -1.16
C TRP A 102 4.39 -10.35 -1.16
N SER A 103 3.94 -11.13 -2.15
CA SER A 103 2.60 -11.70 -2.18
C SER A 103 2.38 -12.68 -1.01
N LYS A 104 3.36 -13.55 -0.74
CA LYS A 104 3.35 -14.45 0.42
C LYS A 104 3.48 -13.67 1.72
N VAL A 105 4.31 -12.63 1.73
CA VAL A 105 4.46 -11.78 2.92
C VAL A 105 3.13 -11.11 3.30
N LEU A 106 2.36 -10.61 2.32
CA LEU A 106 1.03 -10.05 2.56
C LEU A 106 0.05 -11.12 3.06
N ALA A 107 0.06 -12.32 2.48
CA ALA A 107 -0.77 -13.44 2.94
C ALA A 107 -0.44 -13.81 4.40
N ASP A 108 0.85 -14.00 4.72
CA ASP A 108 1.33 -14.27 6.08
C ASP A 108 0.96 -13.15 7.06
N ALA A 109 1.05 -11.89 6.63
CA ALA A 109 0.72 -10.71 7.42
C ALA A 109 -0.78 -10.63 7.76
N LEU A 110 -1.64 -11.13 6.87
CA LEU A 110 -3.08 -11.20 7.06
C LEU A 110 -3.54 -12.50 7.74
N GLY A 111 -2.66 -13.50 7.87
CA GLY A 111 -3.04 -14.84 8.35
C GLY A 111 -3.81 -15.66 7.31
N GLU A 112 -3.66 -15.31 6.03
CA GLU A 112 -4.35 -15.93 4.90
C GLU A 112 -3.44 -16.90 4.14
N SER A 113 -4.04 -17.85 3.43
CA SER A 113 -3.28 -18.79 2.58
C SER A 113 -2.74 -18.15 1.30
N SER A 114 -3.41 -17.09 0.82
CA SER A 114 -3.04 -16.33 -0.37
C SER A 114 -3.79 -14.98 -0.37
N VAL A 115 -3.36 -14.07 -1.24
CA VAL A 115 -4.04 -12.78 -1.47
C VAL A 115 -4.35 -12.62 -2.96
N ARG A 116 -5.46 -11.94 -3.27
CA ARG A 116 -5.81 -11.54 -4.63
C ARG A 116 -5.03 -10.29 -5.01
N LEU A 117 -4.32 -10.36 -6.14
CA LEU A 117 -3.54 -9.24 -6.66
C LEU A 117 -4.16 -8.74 -7.95
N ILE A 118 -4.57 -7.47 -7.96
CA ILE A 118 -5.18 -6.80 -9.10
C ILE A 118 -4.12 -5.84 -9.69
N PRO A 119 -3.64 -6.07 -10.92
CA PRO A 119 -2.60 -5.23 -11.50
C PRO A 119 -3.20 -3.96 -12.12
N VAL A 120 -2.68 -2.79 -11.75
CA VAL A 120 -3.00 -1.51 -12.42
C VAL A 120 -2.68 -1.63 -13.91
N GLY A 121 -3.60 -1.17 -14.76
CA GLY A 121 -3.44 -1.20 -16.22
C GLY A 121 -3.29 -2.61 -16.82
N ASN A 122 -3.81 -3.64 -16.15
CA ASN A 122 -3.76 -5.05 -16.59
C ASN A 122 -2.34 -5.66 -16.64
N GLY A 123 -1.38 -5.08 -15.92
CA GLY A 123 0.00 -5.59 -15.92
C GLY A 123 0.79 -5.32 -17.19
N ASP A 124 0.18 -4.66 -18.18
CA ASP A 124 0.86 -4.21 -19.39
C ASP A 124 1.82 -3.06 -19.04
N GLU A 125 3.02 -3.06 -19.60
CA GLU A 125 4.04 -2.06 -19.24
C GLU A 125 3.61 -0.65 -19.62
N ILE A 126 3.01 -0.47 -20.80
CA ILE A 126 2.64 0.84 -21.32
C ILE A 126 1.38 1.33 -20.61
N GLN A 127 0.35 0.49 -20.54
CA GLN A 127 -0.92 0.86 -19.91
C GLN A 127 -0.81 0.95 -18.39
N GLY A 128 -0.06 0.04 -17.77
CA GLY A 128 0.28 0.09 -16.36
C GLY A 128 1.02 1.38 -16.00
N PHE A 129 2.00 1.79 -16.82
CA PHE A 129 2.68 3.08 -16.63
C PHE A 129 1.72 4.26 -16.79
N TRP A 130 0.87 4.23 -17.80
CA TRP A 130 -0.08 5.30 -18.05
C TRP A 130 -1.09 5.46 -16.92
N GLU A 131 -1.73 4.37 -16.48
CA GLU A 131 -2.71 4.42 -15.40
C GLU A 131 -2.05 4.64 -14.04
N MET A 132 -0.83 4.15 -13.79
CA MET A 132 -0.01 4.56 -12.64
C MET A 132 0.15 6.07 -12.59
N TRP A 133 0.57 6.68 -13.70
CA TRP A 133 0.81 8.13 -13.75
C TRP A 133 -0.47 8.93 -13.53
N ASN A 134 -1.61 8.35 -13.91
CA ASN A 134 -2.96 8.85 -13.65
C ASN A 134 -3.55 8.36 -12.31
N LEU A 135 -2.71 7.86 -11.41
CA LEU A 135 -3.02 7.53 -10.02
C LEU A 135 -4.01 6.37 -9.87
N GLY A 136 -3.98 5.43 -10.81
CA GLY A 136 -4.84 4.24 -10.85
C GLY A 136 -4.70 3.34 -9.63
N GLY A 137 -3.50 3.25 -9.04
CA GLY A 137 -3.24 2.46 -7.83
C GLY A 137 -3.60 3.16 -6.51
N ASN A 138 -3.83 4.48 -6.52
CA ASN A 138 -4.06 5.28 -5.31
C ASN A 138 -5.56 5.49 -5.07
N VAL A 139 -6.23 4.40 -4.68
CA VAL A 139 -7.66 4.35 -4.41
C VAL A 139 -7.95 4.42 -2.91
N LEU A 140 -9.09 4.99 -2.52
CA LEU A 140 -9.52 4.99 -1.11
C LEU A 140 -10.57 3.91 -0.89
N THR A 141 -10.24 2.93 -0.06
CA THR A 141 -11.17 1.89 0.38
C THR A 141 -12.12 2.45 1.44
N LEU A 142 -13.42 2.50 1.18
CA LEU A 142 -14.44 3.02 2.10
C LEU A 142 -14.93 1.90 3.03
N ALA A 143 -15.15 0.71 2.48
CA ALA A 143 -15.51 -0.52 3.18
C ALA A 143 -14.84 -1.71 2.45
N PRO A 144 -14.78 -2.92 3.05
CA PRO A 144 -14.27 -4.10 2.36
C PRO A 144 -14.97 -4.30 1.01
N GLY A 145 -14.20 -4.30 -0.08
CA GLY A 145 -14.74 -4.44 -1.43
C GLY A 145 -15.42 -3.19 -1.98
N LEU A 146 -15.28 -2.01 -1.37
CA LEU A 146 -15.84 -0.74 -1.85
C LEU A 146 -14.75 0.34 -1.87
N VAL A 147 -14.44 0.86 -3.06
CA VAL A 147 -13.41 1.87 -3.26
C VAL A 147 -13.95 3.14 -3.94
N VAL A 148 -13.27 4.26 -3.71
CA VAL A 148 -13.46 5.51 -4.45
C VAL A 148 -12.18 5.96 -5.14
N CYS A 149 -12.27 6.34 -6.41
CA CYS A 149 -11.12 6.76 -7.22
C CYS A 149 -11.52 7.63 -8.43
N TYR A 150 -10.54 8.07 -9.23
CA TYR A 150 -10.80 8.82 -10.45
C TYR A 150 -11.45 7.95 -11.54
N ASP A 151 -12.33 8.55 -12.34
CA ASP A 151 -13.05 7.92 -13.46
C ASP A 151 -12.21 7.61 -14.72
N ARG A 152 -10.95 8.07 -14.74
CA ARG A 152 -10.11 8.09 -15.95
C ARG A 152 -9.30 6.81 -16.22
N ASN A 153 -9.16 5.91 -15.25
CA ASN A 153 -8.30 4.71 -15.33
C ASN A 153 -9.11 3.48 -15.74
N LYS A 154 -9.66 3.52 -16.96
CA LYS A 154 -10.70 2.59 -17.43
C LYS A 154 -10.33 1.11 -17.32
N ILE A 155 -9.05 0.76 -17.54
CA ILE A 155 -8.61 -0.64 -17.47
C ILE A 155 -8.61 -1.10 -16.00
N THR A 156 -8.02 -0.32 -15.11
CA THR A 156 -8.04 -0.62 -13.67
C THR A 156 -9.45 -0.67 -13.10
N LEU A 157 -10.35 0.22 -13.54
CA LEU A 157 -11.76 0.21 -13.11
C LEU A 157 -12.47 -1.10 -13.50
N ASP A 158 -12.29 -1.57 -14.74
CA ASP A 158 -12.84 -2.85 -15.23
C ASP A 158 -12.25 -4.06 -14.48
N LEU A 159 -10.96 -4.01 -14.12
CA LEU A 159 -10.33 -5.08 -13.33
C LEU A 159 -10.82 -5.13 -11.89
N LEU A 160 -11.07 -3.98 -11.26
CA LEU A 160 -11.66 -3.90 -9.93
C LEU A 160 -13.09 -4.47 -9.94
N ASP A 161 -13.91 -4.09 -10.91
CA ASP A 161 -15.28 -4.60 -11.08
C ASP A 161 -15.29 -6.13 -11.27
N LYS A 162 -14.43 -6.65 -12.16
CA LYS A 162 -14.27 -8.11 -12.38
C LYS A 162 -13.76 -8.85 -11.16
N ALA A 163 -13.01 -8.18 -10.29
CA ALA A 163 -12.55 -8.73 -9.01
C ALA A 163 -13.61 -8.66 -7.89
N GLY A 164 -14.82 -8.19 -8.20
CA GLY A 164 -15.91 -8.04 -7.24
C GLY A 164 -15.78 -6.83 -6.32
N ILE A 165 -14.97 -5.85 -6.69
CA ILE A 165 -14.80 -4.60 -5.94
C ILE A 165 -15.77 -3.56 -6.51
N GLU A 166 -16.68 -3.07 -5.68
CA GLU A 166 -17.54 -1.94 -6.02
C GLU A 166 -16.70 -0.66 -6.13
N VAL A 167 -16.85 0.05 -7.26
CA VAL A 167 -16.08 1.27 -7.52
C VAL A 167 -17.01 2.48 -7.64
N ARG A 168 -16.75 3.50 -6.81
CA ARG A 168 -17.34 4.83 -6.91
C ARG A 168 -16.34 5.77 -7.55
N THR A 169 -16.72 6.40 -8.65
CA THR A 169 -15.81 7.29 -9.38
C THR A 169 -16.19 8.76 -9.22
N PHE A 170 -15.21 9.63 -9.41
CA PHE A 170 -15.42 11.07 -9.51
C PHE A 170 -14.45 11.69 -10.53
N GLU A 171 -14.85 12.82 -11.09
CA GLU A 171 -14.03 13.58 -12.03
C GLU A 171 -12.87 14.28 -11.29
N GLY A 172 -11.65 14.06 -11.77
CA GLY A 172 -10.42 14.50 -11.11
C GLY A 172 -9.49 15.34 -11.96
N ALA A 173 -9.99 15.94 -13.05
CA ALA A 173 -9.15 16.60 -14.06
C ALA A 173 -8.13 17.59 -13.45
N GLU A 174 -8.59 18.47 -12.56
CA GLU A 174 -7.72 19.45 -11.90
C GLU A 174 -6.98 18.88 -10.69
N LEU A 175 -7.64 18.08 -9.84
CA LEU A 175 -7.03 17.49 -8.64
C LEU A 175 -5.84 16.59 -8.99
N SER A 176 -5.96 15.80 -10.06
CA SER A 176 -4.90 14.90 -10.53
C SER A 176 -3.62 15.64 -10.96
N ARG A 177 -3.68 16.94 -11.28
CA ARG A 177 -2.49 17.77 -11.56
C ARG A 177 -1.58 17.90 -10.34
N GLY A 178 -2.14 17.77 -9.14
CA GLY A 178 -1.41 17.68 -7.88
C GLY A 178 -0.72 16.33 -7.64
N ARG A 179 -0.89 15.34 -8.53
CA ARG A 179 -0.30 13.99 -8.45
C ARG A 179 -0.71 13.20 -7.19
N GLY A 180 -1.95 13.37 -6.72
CA GLY A 180 -2.52 12.62 -5.60
C GLY A 180 -3.89 12.03 -5.94
N GLY A 181 -4.09 10.75 -5.60
CA GLY A 181 -5.35 10.04 -5.78
C GLY A 181 -6.31 10.26 -4.62
N ALA A 182 -7.41 9.50 -4.59
CA ALA A 182 -8.41 9.61 -3.54
C ALA A 182 -7.82 9.34 -2.14
N ARG A 183 -6.88 8.40 -2.04
CA ARG A 183 -6.21 8.08 -0.78
C ARG A 183 -5.32 9.22 -0.32
N CYS A 184 -4.50 9.79 -1.20
CA CYS A 184 -3.63 10.93 -0.87
C CYS A 184 -4.40 12.15 -0.36
N MET A 185 -5.66 12.33 -0.79
CA MET A 185 -6.52 13.45 -0.36
C MET A 185 -7.27 13.18 0.94
N SER A 186 -7.01 12.06 1.62
CA SER A 186 -7.79 11.59 2.75
C SER A 186 -6.91 11.11 3.92
N MET A 187 -7.43 11.21 5.13
CA MET A 187 -6.82 10.67 6.34
C MET A 187 -7.93 10.11 7.24
N PRO A 188 -8.19 8.79 7.21
CA PRO A 188 -9.20 8.18 8.06
C PRO A 188 -8.91 8.42 9.54
N ILE A 189 -9.86 8.99 10.27
CA ILE A 189 -9.73 9.23 11.72
C ILE A 189 -10.29 8.03 12.51
N ILE A 190 -11.39 7.43 12.02
CA ILE A 190 -12.06 6.28 12.62
C ILE A 190 -12.50 5.34 11.48
N ARG A 191 -12.30 4.04 11.67
CA ARG A 191 -12.89 2.95 10.90
C ARG A 191 -13.48 1.94 11.87
N GLU A 192 -14.53 1.24 11.46
CA GLU A 192 -15.07 0.12 12.23
C GLU A 192 -14.05 -1.02 12.28
N ALA A 193 -14.09 -1.82 13.37
CA ALA A 193 -13.29 -3.02 13.46
C ALA A 193 -13.77 -4.07 12.44
N LEU A 194 -12.83 -4.81 11.87
CA LEU A 194 -13.08 -5.81 10.81
C LEU A 194 -13.50 -7.17 11.34
#